data_AF-A0A2V6D5V1-F1
#
_entry.id   AF-A0A2V6D5V1-F1
#
_cell.length_a   1.000
_cell.length_b   1.000
_cell.length_c   1.000
_cell.angle_alpha   90.00
_cell.angle_beta   90.00
_cell.angle_gamma   90.00
#
_symmetry.space_group_name_H-M   'P 1'
#
loop_
_entity.id
_entity.type
_entity.pdbx_description
1 polymer ?
#
loop_
_entity_poly.entity_id
_entity_poly.type
_entity_poly.pdbx_seq_one_letter_code
_entity_poly.pdbx_strand_id
1 'polypeptide(L)'
;MKSKRIVVMGFMGSCPIAGVIWQHVHYIVGLQRLGHEVYYVEDSARIPYNAETFDTSNDYTYAANLLSRLADEFDFKNRWS
;
A
#
# COMPACT_ATOMS: atom_id res chain seq x y z
N MET A 1 10.08 -10.36 -21.07
CA MET A 1 9.06 -9.30 -21.27
C MET A 1 9.73 -7.94 -21.18
N LYS A 2 9.30 -6.91 -21.92
CA LYS A 2 9.89 -5.55 -21.79
C LYS A 2 9.43 -4.94 -20.47
N SER A 3 10.35 -4.36 -19.69
CA SER A 3 10.01 -3.65 -18.46
C SER A 3 9.06 -2.49 -18.72
N LYS A 4 8.18 -2.21 -17.75
CA LYS A 4 7.11 -1.20 -17.80
C LYS A 4 7.06 -0.49 -16.46
N ARG A 5 6.52 0.73 -16.45
CA ARG A 5 6.10 1.44 -15.25
C ARG A 5 4.63 1.15 -14.99
N ILE A 6 4.30 0.70 -13.80
CA ILE A 6 2.94 0.31 -13.41
C ILE A 6 2.60 1.00 -12.10
N VAL A 7 1.42 1.60 -12.05
CA VAL A 7 0.85 2.17 -10.83
C VAL A 7 -0.24 1.22 -10.34
N VAL A 8 -0.12 0.74 -9.11
CA VAL A 8 -1.13 -0.01 -8.39
C VAL A 8 -1.83 0.98 -7.47
N MET A 9 -3.06 1.34 -7.80
CA MET A 9 -3.90 2.19 -6.95
C MET A 9 -4.59 1.32 -5.90
N GLY A 10 -4.76 1.86 -4.69
CA GLY A 10 -5.30 1.10 -3.59
C GLY A 10 -5.75 1.92 -2.39
N PHE A 11 -6.07 1.22 -1.32
CA PHE A 11 -6.54 1.80 -0.06
C PHE A 11 -6.08 1.01 1.18
N MET A 12 -4.99 0.22 1.08
CA MET A 12 -4.57 -0.68 2.16
C MET A 12 -4.11 0.04 3.42
N GLY A 13 -3.63 1.28 3.31
CA GLY A 13 -3.31 2.14 4.45
C GLY A 13 -4.57 2.59 5.19
N SER A 14 -5.61 2.98 4.47
CA SER A 14 -6.89 3.40 5.07
C SER A 14 -7.77 2.24 5.53
N CYS A 15 -7.55 1.02 5.03
CA CYS A 15 -8.23 -0.20 5.45
C CYS A 15 -7.19 -1.30 5.76
N PRO A 16 -6.55 -1.25 6.95
CA PRO A 16 -5.41 -2.08 7.33
C PRO A 16 -5.81 -3.51 7.74
N ILE A 17 -6.74 -4.12 7.01
CA ILE A 17 -7.18 -5.50 7.23
C ILE A 17 -6.28 -6.43 6.42
N ALA A 18 -5.82 -7.53 7.03
CA ALA A 18 -4.86 -8.45 6.42
C ALA A 18 -5.24 -8.88 5.00
N GLY A 19 -6.52 -9.16 4.74
CA GLY A 19 -7.03 -9.50 3.42
C GLY A 19 -6.88 -8.36 2.39
N VAL A 20 -7.17 -7.12 2.79
CA VAL A 20 -7.02 -5.93 1.94
C VAL A 20 -5.55 -5.66 1.65
N ILE A 21 -4.68 -5.77 2.66
CA ILE A 21 -3.23 -5.61 2.49
C ILE A 21 -2.72 -6.65 1.50
N TRP A 22 -3.06 -7.93 1.69
CA TRP A 22 -2.63 -9.01 0.80
C TRP A 22 -3.07 -8.80 -0.65
N GLN A 23 -4.30 -8.31 -0.88
CA GLN A 23 -4.81 -8.04 -2.22
C GLN A 23 -3.91 -7.06 -3.00
N HIS A 24 -3.37 -6.03 -2.36
CA HIS A 24 -2.51 -5.05 -3.01
C HIS A 24 -1.06 -5.53 -3.10
N VAL A 25 -0.51 -6.06 -2.01
CA VAL A 25 0.87 -6.56 -1.94
C VAL A 25 1.12 -7.68 -2.95
N HIS A 26 0.15 -8.58 -3.16
CA HIS A 26 0.28 -9.65 -4.15
C HIS A 26 0.52 -9.10 -5.57
N TYR A 27 -0.16 -8.02 -5.97
CA TYR A 27 0.08 -7.38 -7.25
C TYR A 27 1.43 -6.65 -7.28
N ILE A 28 1.77 -5.91 -6.23
CA ILE A 28 3.05 -5.17 -6.15
C ILE A 28 4.22 -6.14 -6.33
N VAL A 29 4.27 -7.17 -5.49
CA VAL A 29 5.34 -8.17 -5.47
C VAL A 29 5.34 -9.01 -6.76
N GLY A 30 4.17 -9.41 -7.24
CA GLY A 30 4.05 -10.17 -8.48
C GLY A 30 4.61 -9.41 -9.67
N LEU A 31 4.27 -8.13 -9.81
CA LEU A 31 4.72 -7.27 -10.90
C LEU A 31 6.22 -6.92 -10.78
N GLN A 32 6.73 -6.69 -9.57
CA GLN A 32 8.17 -6.52 -9.33
C GLN A 32 8.95 -7.76 -9.79
N ARG A 33 8.48 -8.97 -9.44
CA ARG A 33 9.10 -10.25 -9.84
C ARG A 33 9.08 -10.49 -11.35
N LEU A 34 8.13 -9.90 -12.07
CA LEU A 34 8.09 -9.91 -13.53
C LEU A 34 9.05 -8.89 -14.19
N GLY A 35 9.78 -8.11 -13.39
CA GLY A 35 10.77 -7.14 -13.85
C GLY A 35 10.19 -5.75 -14.18
N HIS A 36 9.02 -5.41 -13.63
CA HIS A 36 8.41 -4.10 -13.79
C HIS A 36 8.84 -3.11 -12.70
N GLU A 37 8.83 -1.82 -13.04
CA GLU A 37 8.93 -0.73 -12.08
C GLU A 37 7.52 -0.44 -11.56
N VAL A 38 7.29 -0.73 -10.29
CA VAL A 38 5.95 -0.68 -9.67
C VAL A 38 5.89 0.44 -8.64
N TYR A 39 4.81 1.20 -8.70
CA TYR A 39 4.45 2.24 -7.74
C TYR A 39 3.11 1.92 -7.09
N TYR A 40 2.96 2.25 -5.82
CA TYR A 40 1.70 2.14 -5.09
C TYR A 40 1.15 3.53 -4.78
N VAL A 41 -0.15 3.76 -4.92
CA VAL A 41 -0.78 5.05 -4.58
C VAL A 41 -2.04 4.80 -3.80
N GLU A 42 -2.19 5.46 -2.65
CA GLU A 42 -3.48 5.53 -1.95
C GLU A 42 -4.43 6.45 -2.74
N ASP A 43 -5.45 5.88 -3.37
CA ASP A 43 -6.50 6.62 -4.09
C ASP A 43 -7.85 6.36 -3.43
N SER A 44 -7.96 6.78 -2.18
CA SER A 44 -9.21 6.67 -1.46
C SER A 44 -9.48 7.96 -0.69
N ALA A 45 -10.63 8.58 -0.96
CA ALA A 45 -11.14 9.70 -0.16
C ALA A 45 -11.66 9.24 1.21
N ARG A 46 -11.06 8.18 1.78
CA ARG A 46 -11.51 7.53 3.01
C ARG A 46 -10.79 8.14 4.20
N ILE A 47 -11.54 8.32 5.28
CA ILE A 47 -10.95 8.50 6.62
C ILE A 47 -10.31 7.16 7.02
N PRO A 48 -9.02 7.13 7.39
CA PRO A 48 -8.32 5.89 7.68
C PRO A 48 -8.87 5.23 8.95
N TYR A 49 -9.00 3.91 8.90
CA TYR A 49 -9.29 3.10 10.08
C TYR A 49 -7.98 2.78 10.81
N ASN A 50 -7.94 3.07 12.12
CA ASN A 50 -6.84 2.68 12.98
C ASN A 50 -7.21 1.37 13.71
N ALA A 51 -6.46 0.31 13.43
CA ALA A 51 -6.72 -1.02 13.99
C ALA A 51 -6.28 -1.18 15.46
N GLU A 52 -5.52 -0.23 16.01
CA GLU A 52 -5.11 -0.22 17.41
C GLU A 52 -6.16 0.44 18.31
N THR A 53 -6.79 1.52 17.82
CA THR A 53 -7.81 2.29 18.54
C THR A 53 -9.24 1.88 18.19
N PHE A 54 -9.41 1.10 17.12
CA PHE A 54 -10.70 0.63 16.60
C PHE A 54 -11.66 1.76 16.18
N ASP A 55 -11.12 2.85 15.65
CA ASP A 55 -11.90 4.00 15.19
C ASP A 55 -11.41 4.54 13.84
N THR A 56 -12.18 5.48 13.28
CA THR A 56 -11.80 6.27 12.11
C THR A 56 -11.65 7.72 12.53
N SER A 57 -10.49 8.32 12.24
CA SER A 57 -10.23 9.73 12.54
C SER A 57 -9.39 10.37 11.44
N ASN A 58 -9.28 11.70 11.46
CA ASN A 58 -8.40 12.42 10.53
C ASN A 58 -6.90 12.32 10.91
N ASP A 59 -6.53 11.41 11.81
CA ASP A 59 -5.14 11.06 12.07
C ASP A 59 -4.67 9.98 11.09
N TYR A 60 -3.80 10.36 10.17
CA TYR A 60 -3.22 9.48 9.16
C TYR A 60 -1.92 8.80 9.60
N THR A 61 -1.47 9.04 10.83
CA THR A 61 -0.18 8.52 11.34
C THR A 61 -0.12 7.00 11.30
N TYR A 62 -1.20 6.32 11.70
CA TYR A 62 -1.26 4.86 11.65
C TYR A 62 -1.13 4.33 10.21
N ALA A 63 -1.88 4.90 9.26
CA ALA A 63 -1.86 4.51 7.86
C ALA A 63 -0.47 4.76 7.23
N ALA A 64 0.13 5.92 7.50
CA ALA A 64 1.46 6.28 7.00
C ALA A 64 2.56 5.34 7.55
N ASN A 65 2.51 5.04 8.86
CA ASN A 65 3.46 4.11 9.48
C ASN A 65 3.31 2.69 8.95
N LEU A 66 2.07 2.23 8.75
CA LEU A 66 1.79 0.93 8.14
C LEU A 66 2.37 0.85 6.73
N LEU A 67 2.08 1.83 5.88
CA LEU A 67 2.57 1.87 4.50
C LEU A 67 4.10 1.94 4.46
N SER A 68 4.73 2.73 5.33
CA SER A 68 6.19 2.77 5.43
C SER A 68 6.76 1.40 5.78
N ARG A 69 6.19 0.70 6.76
CA ARG A 69 6.64 -0.64 7.15
C ARG A 69 6.49 -1.65 6.01
N LEU A 70 5.35 -1.65 5.33
CA LEU A 70 5.10 -2.54 4.19
C LEU A 70 6.03 -2.23 3.01
N ALA A 71 6.32 -0.94 2.77
CA ALA A 71 7.22 -0.51 1.71
C ALA A 71 8.65 -1.01 1.91
N ASP A 72 9.10 -1.02 3.17
CA ASP A 72 10.40 -1.59 3.55
C ASP A 72 10.40 -3.12 3.43
N GLU A 73 9.32 -3.78 3.85
CA GLU A 73 9.18 -5.25 3.83
C GLU A 73 9.11 -5.82 2.40
N PHE A 74 8.41 -5.14 1.49
CA PHE A 74 8.13 -5.62 0.13
C PHE A 74 8.87 -4.83 -0.98
N ASP A 75 9.94 -4.13 -0.62
CA ASP A 75 10.87 -3.46 -1.55
C ASP A 75 10.21 -2.45 -2.52
N PHE A 76 9.22 -1.70 -2.02
CA PHE A 76 8.62 -0.57 -2.73
C PHE A 76 8.84 0.77 -2.04
N LYS A 77 9.86 0.85 -1.17
CA LYS A 77 10.34 2.11 -0.58
C LYS A 77 10.60 3.17 -1.65
N ASN A 78 10.24 4.42 -1.36
CA ASN A 78 10.29 5.57 -2.29
C ASN A 78 9.45 5.41 -3.57
N ARG A 79 8.59 4.39 -3.67
CA ARG A 79 7.66 4.18 -4.78
C ARG A 79 6.23 4.09 -4.29
N TRP A 80 5.91 4.83 -3.25
CA TRP A 80 4.55 5.01 -2.77
C TRP A 80 4.26 6.45 -2.37
N SER A 81 2.99 6.85 -2.46
CA SER A 81 2.45 8.13 -2.00
C SER A 81 1.03 7.97 -1.48
#